data_AF-A0A843FX82-F1
#
_entry.id   AF-A0A843FX82-F1
#
_cell.length_a   1.000
_cell.length_b   1.000
_cell.length_c   1.000
_cell.angle_alpha   90.00
_cell.angle_beta   90.00
_cell.angle_gamma   90.00
#
_symmetry.space_group_name_H-M   'P 1'
#
loop_
_entity.id
_entity.type
_entity.pdbx_description
1 polymer ?
#
loop_
_entity_poly.entity_id
_entity_poly.type
_entity_poly.pdbx_seq_one_letter_code
_entity_poly.pdbx_strand_id
1 'polypeptide(L)'
;MAAVRLGKNHLRWCFECNLPSLESGECPVCGAKTEEVEITPPGDVRPAFDHDIEHIRSVVDKQFGEGTGYSLIPEGHLVLLNKAPSLDHMDEIIIDGKAIASLRYDLGKGWVFINRIQSAMRIAEMATK
;
A
#
# COMPACT_ATOMS: atom_id res chain seq x y z
N MET A 1 -14.90 -15.83 -5.22
CA MET A 1 -14.09 -16.45 -6.29
C MET A 1 -12.73 -16.74 -5.70
N ALA A 2 -12.21 -17.97 -5.84
CA ALA A 2 -10.86 -18.29 -5.36
C ALA A 2 -9.85 -17.43 -6.13
N ALA A 3 -9.01 -16.69 -5.42
CA ALA A 3 -8.01 -15.83 -6.04
C ALA A 3 -7.00 -16.73 -6.79
N VAL A 4 -6.93 -16.60 -8.11
CA VAL A 4 -5.99 -17.38 -8.94
C VAL A 4 -4.58 -16.81 -8.72
N ARG A 5 -3.77 -17.50 -7.93
CA ARG A 5 -2.34 -17.20 -7.79
C ARG A 5 -1.59 -17.84 -8.96
N LEU A 6 -1.14 -17.01 -9.91
CA LEU A 6 -0.37 -17.45 -11.08
C LEU A 6 1.14 -17.57 -10.79
N GLY A 7 1.59 -17.17 -9.58
CA GLY A 7 2.99 -17.19 -9.16
C GLY A 7 3.16 -17.17 -7.63
N LYS A 8 4.41 -17.33 -7.18
CA LYS A 8 4.79 -17.25 -5.76
C LYS A 8 4.73 -15.78 -5.32
N ASN A 9 4.29 -15.54 -4.08
CA ASN A 9 4.47 -14.24 -3.44
C ASN A 9 5.92 -14.12 -2.94
N HIS A 10 6.67 -13.18 -3.51
CA HIS A 10 8.07 -12.96 -3.18
C HIS A 10 8.27 -11.91 -2.08
N LEU A 11 7.24 -11.12 -1.77
CA LEU A 11 7.34 -10.00 -0.84
C LEU A 11 7.36 -10.48 0.61
N ARG A 12 8.45 -10.17 1.29
CA ARG A 12 8.61 -10.31 2.74
C ARG A 12 8.94 -8.96 3.36
N TRP A 13 8.73 -8.83 4.66
CA TRP A 13 8.99 -7.60 5.39
C TRP A 13 9.75 -7.85 6.69
N CYS A 14 10.75 -7.02 6.97
CA CYS A 14 11.38 -6.93 8.28
C CYS A 14 10.71 -5.80 9.08
N PHE A 15 10.03 -6.13 10.16
CA PHE A 15 9.37 -5.12 11.00
C PHE A 15 10.34 -4.31 11.88
N GLU A 16 11.53 -4.85 12.18
CA GLU A 16 12.55 -4.14 12.97
C GLU A 16 13.21 -3.00 12.17
N CYS A 17 13.59 -3.25 10.91
CA CYS A 17 14.21 -2.25 10.04
C CYS A 17 13.20 -1.50 9.17
N ASN A 18 11.92 -1.89 9.21
CA ASN A 18 10.88 -1.45 8.28
C ASN A 18 11.30 -1.57 6.81
N LEU A 19 11.84 -2.73 6.43
CA LEU A 19 12.48 -2.95 5.13
C LEU A 19 11.80 -4.10 4.37
N PRO A 20 11.37 -3.89 3.12
CA PRO A 20 10.94 -4.98 2.25
C PRO A 20 12.13 -5.84 1.82
N SER A 21 11.89 -7.14 1.75
CA SER A 21 12.87 -8.15 1.35
C SER A 21 12.25 -9.08 0.31
N LEU A 22 13.03 -9.45 -0.70
CA LEU A 22 12.63 -10.42 -1.72
C LEU A 22 13.09 -11.81 -1.27
N GLU A 23 12.13 -12.67 -0.94
CA GLU A 23 12.30 -14.08 -0.56
C GLU A 23 13.15 -14.40 0.68
N SER A 24 14.10 -13.55 1.06
CA SER A 24 15.00 -13.80 2.20
C SER A 24 14.19 -13.82 3.50
N GLY A 25 14.25 -14.96 4.20
CA GLY A 25 13.64 -15.17 5.51
C GLY A 25 14.30 -14.38 6.64
N GLU A 26 15.45 -13.75 6.38
CA GLU A 26 16.22 -12.97 7.34
C GLU A 26 16.55 -11.60 6.74
N CYS A 27 16.56 -10.57 7.59
CA CYS A 27 16.87 -9.20 7.22
C CYS A 27 18.38 -9.05 7.02
N PRO A 28 18.83 -8.53 5.85
CA PRO A 28 20.26 -8.35 5.60
C PRO A 28 20.92 -7.26 6.46
N VAL A 29 20.11 -6.41 7.13
CA VAL A 29 20.60 -5.29 7.95
C VAL A 29 20.74 -5.70 9.41
N CYS A 30 19.70 -6.30 10.00
CA CYS A 30 19.65 -6.62 11.43
C CYS A 30 19.64 -8.11 11.77
N GLY A 31 19.51 -9.01 10.78
CA GLY A 31 19.40 -10.45 10.99
C GLY A 31 18.06 -10.94 11.56
N ALA A 32 17.10 -10.05 11.83
CA ALA A 32 15.77 -10.45 12.29
C ALA A 32 15.01 -11.23 11.20
N LYS A 33 14.06 -12.08 11.61
CA LYS A 33 13.21 -12.81 10.67
C LYS A 33 12.31 -11.86 9.89
N THR A 34 12.08 -12.18 8.62
CA THR A 34 11.10 -11.48 7.79
C THR A 34 9.82 -12.28 7.68
N GLU A 35 8.69 -11.59 7.55
CA GLU A 35 7.37 -12.22 7.41
C GLU A 35 6.83 -12.00 5.99
N GLU A 36 6.04 -12.94 5.47
CA GLU A 36 5.39 -12.78 4.18
C GLU A 36 4.28 -11.72 4.28
N VAL A 37 4.27 -10.77 3.35
CA VAL A 37 3.22 -9.73 3.31
C VAL A 37 2.01 -10.28 2.56
N GLU A 38 0.84 -10.18 3.17
CA GLU A 38 -0.42 -10.53 2.52
C GLU A 38 -0.78 -9.51 1.43
N ILE A 39 -0.68 -9.95 0.17
CA ILE A 39 -1.00 -9.15 -1.02
C ILE A 39 -2.00 -9.87 -1.92
N THR A 40 -2.77 -9.09 -2.67
CA THR A 40 -3.69 -9.63 -3.67
C THR A 40 -2.91 -10.11 -4.91
N PRO A 41 -3.21 -11.30 -5.47
CA PRO A 41 -2.57 -11.76 -6.70
C PRO A 41 -2.82 -10.79 -7.87
N PRO A 42 -1.88 -10.61 -8.81
CA PRO A 42 -0.76 -11.52 -9.13
C PRO A 42 0.52 -11.34 -8.28
N GLY A 43 0.58 -10.36 -7.37
CA GLY A 43 1.78 -10.09 -6.58
C GLY A 43 2.87 -9.32 -7.34
N ASP A 44 2.44 -8.42 -8.24
CA ASP A 44 3.30 -7.53 -9.01
C ASP A 44 3.61 -6.28 -8.18
N VAL A 45 4.52 -6.44 -7.23
CA VAL A 45 4.90 -5.42 -6.25
C VAL A 45 6.01 -4.54 -6.81
N ARG A 46 5.82 -3.22 -6.73
CA ARG A 46 6.80 -2.20 -7.14
C ARG A 46 6.93 -1.08 -6.09
N PRO A 47 8.09 -0.42 -5.97
CA PRO A 47 8.20 0.82 -5.21
C PRO A 47 7.30 1.91 -5.78
N ALA A 48 6.67 2.70 -4.92
CA ALA A 48 6.04 3.95 -5.32
C ALA A 48 7.11 5.03 -5.51
N PHE A 49 7.04 5.76 -6.62
CA PHE A 49 7.89 6.94 -6.82
C PHE A 49 7.22 8.20 -6.27
N ASP A 50 7.96 9.31 -6.22
CA ASP A 50 7.49 10.57 -5.62
C ASP A 50 6.14 11.01 -6.19
N HIS A 51 5.97 10.95 -7.51
CA HIS A 51 4.70 11.26 -8.16
C HIS A 51 3.56 10.32 -7.74
N ASP A 52 3.82 9.03 -7.56
CA ASP A 52 2.81 8.08 -7.10
C ASP A 52 2.35 8.43 -5.68
N ILE A 53 3.30 8.77 -4.80
CA ILE A 53 3.04 9.16 -3.41
C ILE A 53 2.22 10.45 -3.36
N GLU A 54 2.64 11.48 -4.10
CA GLU A 54 1.90 12.75 -4.21
C GLU A 54 0.49 12.53 -4.75
N HIS A 55 0.35 11.67 -5.76
CA HIS A 55 -0.94 11.34 -6.33
C HIS A 55 -1.86 10.70 -5.30
N ILE A 56 -1.39 9.69 -4.56
CA ILE A 56 -2.16 9.04 -3.49
C ILE A 56 -2.57 10.07 -2.43
N ARG A 57 -1.63 10.89 -1.94
CA ARG A 57 -1.92 11.93 -0.94
C ARG A 57 -3.02 12.86 -1.43
N SER A 58 -2.93 13.32 -2.68
CA SER A 58 -3.93 14.23 -3.27
C SER A 58 -5.33 13.62 -3.35
N VAL A 59 -5.44 12.32 -3.66
CA VAL A 59 -6.73 11.62 -3.74
C VAL A 59 -7.33 11.45 -2.35
N VAL A 60 -6.50 11.10 -1.36
CA VAL A 60 -6.89 10.95 0.05
C VAL A 60 -7.37 12.29 0.61
N ASP A 61 -6.61 13.37 0.40
CA ASP A 61 -6.99 14.73 0.82
C ASP A 61 -8.32 15.17 0.21
N LYS A 62 -8.49 14.90 -1.09
CA LYS A 62 -9.74 15.23 -1.79
C LYS A 62 -10.94 14.52 -1.17
N GLN A 63 -10.79 13.24 -0.82
CA GLN A 63 -11.88 12.42 -0.28
C GLN A 63 -12.17 12.67 1.19
N PHE A 64 -11.14 12.77 2.04
CA PHE A 64 -11.31 12.75 3.50
C PHE A 64 -10.96 14.07 4.20
N GLY A 65 -10.39 15.05 3.49
CA GLY A 65 -10.02 16.35 4.05
C GLY A 65 -8.53 16.64 3.96
N GLU A 66 -8.16 17.91 3.93
CA GLU A 66 -6.77 18.34 3.78
C GLU A 66 -5.89 17.85 4.95
N GLY A 67 -4.72 17.32 4.63
CA GLY A 67 -3.76 16.78 5.60
C GLY A 67 -3.92 15.28 5.86
N THR A 68 -5.03 14.66 5.42
CA THR A 68 -5.22 13.21 5.53
C THR A 68 -4.23 12.41 4.67
N GLY A 69 -3.80 12.94 3.53
CA GLY A 69 -2.77 12.34 2.68
C GLY A 69 -1.43 12.23 3.40
N TYR A 70 -0.98 13.32 4.03
CA TYR A 70 0.24 13.32 4.84
C TYR A 70 0.13 12.46 6.10
N SER A 71 -1.06 12.42 6.73
CA SER A 71 -1.33 11.53 7.86
C SER A 71 -1.26 10.05 7.46
N LEU A 72 -1.74 9.72 6.26
CA LEU A 72 -1.71 8.36 5.72
C LEU A 72 -0.28 7.92 5.38
N ILE A 73 0.45 8.77 4.67
CA ILE A 73 1.81 8.52 4.17
C ILE A 73 2.70 9.68 4.65
N PRO A 74 3.32 9.56 5.84
CA PRO A 74 4.28 10.56 6.30
C PRO A 74 5.53 10.59 5.41
N GLU A 75 6.33 11.64 5.51
CA GLU A 75 7.60 11.72 4.78
C GLU A 75 8.57 10.62 5.21
N GLY A 76 9.45 10.21 4.28
CA GLY A 76 10.47 9.19 4.51
C GLY A 76 9.94 7.75 4.67
N HIS A 77 8.63 7.53 4.57
CA HIS A 77 8.07 6.18 4.63
C HIS A 77 8.20 5.46 3.29
N LEU A 78 8.61 4.19 3.35
CA LEU A 78 8.66 3.33 2.19
C LEU A 78 7.25 2.88 1.82
N VAL A 79 6.87 3.14 0.57
CA VAL A 79 5.57 2.75 0.02
C VAL A 79 5.79 1.79 -1.13
N LEU A 80 5.11 0.65 -1.09
CA LEU A 80 5.02 -0.26 -2.22
C LEU A 80 3.61 -0.26 -2.78
N LEU A 81 3.50 -0.46 -4.09
CA LEU A 81 2.25 -0.65 -4.81
C LEU A 81 2.20 -2.08 -5.32
N ASN A 82 1.07 -2.73 -5.16
CA ASN A 82 0.81 -4.04 -5.75
C ASN A 82 -0.38 -3.95 -6.69
N LYS A 83 -0.19 -4.36 -7.95
CA LYS A 83 -1.28 -4.40 -8.91
C LYS A 83 -2.35 -5.38 -8.44
N ALA A 84 -3.60 -4.92 -8.37
CA ALA A 84 -4.73 -5.74 -7.96
C ALA A 84 -5.81 -5.80 -9.06
N PRO A 85 -6.60 -6.90 -9.14
CA PRO A 85 -7.61 -7.05 -10.17
C PRO A 85 -8.74 -6.02 -10.03
N SER A 86 -9.04 -5.31 -11.12
CA SER A 86 -10.14 -4.34 -11.23
C SER A 86 -10.62 -4.29 -12.69
N LEU A 87 -11.74 -3.60 -12.94
CA LEU A 87 -12.28 -3.40 -14.29
C LEU A 87 -11.29 -2.61 -15.17
N ASP A 88 -10.62 -1.62 -14.58
CA ASP A 88 -9.63 -0.78 -15.26
C ASP A 88 -8.29 -0.81 -14.50
N HIS A 89 -8.11 0.07 -13.52
CA HIS A 89 -6.89 0.14 -12.72
C HIS A 89 -7.17 0.01 -11.22
N MET A 90 -6.33 -0.74 -10.50
CA MET A 90 -6.32 -0.75 -9.04
C MET A 90 -4.94 -1.16 -8.51
N ASP A 91 -4.41 -0.35 -7.61
CA ASP A 91 -3.20 -0.66 -6.86
C ASP A 91 -3.54 -0.82 -5.37
N GLU A 92 -3.05 -1.87 -4.74
CA GLU A 92 -2.96 -1.95 -3.28
C GLU A 92 -1.75 -1.15 -2.80
N ILE A 93 -1.95 -0.36 -1.77
CA ILE A 93 -0.91 0.46 -1.15
C ILE A 93 -0.41 -0.30 0.08
N ILE A 94 0.88 -0.60 0.11
CA ILE A 94 1.55 -1.35 1.16
C ILE A 94 2.52 -0.44 1.88
N ILE A 95 2.36 -0.31 3.19
CA ILE A 95 3.23 0.46 4.09
C ILE A 95 3.39 -0.36 5.37
N ASP A 96 4.60 -0.36 5.92
CA ASP A 96 4.94 -1.09 7.15
C ASP A 96 4.54 -2.57 7.12
N GLY A 97 4.79 -3.22 5.97
CA GLY A 97 4.55 -4.65 5.80
C GLY A 97 3.07 -5.05 5.71
N LYS A 98 2.15 -4.10 5.52
CA LYS A 98 0.71 -4.37 5.36
C LYS A 98 0.12 -3.62 4.19
N ALA A 99 -0.77 -4.27 3.44
CA ALA A 99 -1.63 -3.60 2.48
C ALA A 99 -2.68 -2.77 3.25
N ILE A 100 -2.47 -1.46 3.32
CA ILE A 100 -3.24 -0.52 4.13
C ILE A 100 -4.47 0.04 3.40
N ALA A 101 -4.48 0.07 2.07
CA ALA A 101 -5.56 0.64 1.27
C ALA A 101 -5.49 0.14 -0.18
N SER A 102 -6.49 0.52 -0.97
CA SER A 102 -6.47 0.34 -2.42
C SER A 102 -6.83 1.65 -3.12
N LEU A 103 -6.04 2.04 -4.12
CA LEU A 103 -6.32 3.14 -5.02
C LEU A 103 -6.90 2.57 -6.31
N ARG A 104 -8.18 2.84 -6.58
CA ARG A 104 -8.91 2.31 -7.73
C ARG A 104 -9.30 3.43 -8.68
N TYR A 105 -9.18 3.20 -9.98
CA TYR A 105 -9.75 4.10 -10.98
C TYR A 105 -11.15 3.64 -11.36
N ASP A 106 -12.15 4.51 -11.14
CA ASP A 106 -13.54 4.28 -11.52
C ASP A 106 -13.89 5.12 -12.76
N LEU A 107 -14.32 4.44 -13.83
CA LEU A 107 -14.77 5.11 -15.06
C LEU A 107 -15.88 6.12 -14.74
N GLY A 108 -15.67 7.39 -15.12
CA GLY A 108 -16.59 8.50 -14.88
C GLY A 108 -16.49 9.18 -13.52
N LYS A 109 -15.79 8.59 -12.53
CA LYS A 109 -15.54 9.21 -11.21
C LYS A 109 -14.09 9.62 -11.00
N GLY A 110 -13.16 8.96 -11.69
CA GLY A 110 -11.73 9.13 -11.52
C GLY A 110 -11.19 8.25 -10.40
N TRP A 111 -10.10 8.70 -9.77
CA TRP A 111 -9.44 7.97 -8.69
C TRP A 111 -10.24 7.96 -7.39
N VAL A 112 -10.37 6.77 -6.81
CA VAL A 112 -11.07 6.49 -5.56
C VAL A 112 -10.15 5.70 -4.64
N PHE A 113 -9.84 6.29 -3.50
CA PHE A 113 -9.17 5.65 -2.38
C PHE A 113 -10.16 4.86 -1.54
N ILE A 114 -9.82 3.59 -1.31
CA ILE A 114 -10.62 2.63 -0.55
C ILE A 114 -9.84 2.29 0.72
N ASN A 115 -10.37 2.75 1.85
CA ASN A 115 -9.80 2.50 3.17
C ASN A 115 -9.85 1.00 3.53
N ARG A 116 -8.83 0.58 4.28
CA ARG A 116 -8.89 -0.57 5.20
C ARG A 116 -8.74 -0.05 6.62
N ILE A 117 -8.84 -0.94 7.60
CA ILE A 117 -8.77 -0.56 9.02
C ILE A 117 -7.51 0.26 9.32
N GLN A 118 -6.34 -0.16 8.82
CA GLN A 118 -5.07 0.52 9.09
C GLN A 118 -5.01 1.94 8.50
N SER A 119 -5.46 2.15 7.25
CA SER A 119 -5.50 3.49 6.66
C SER A 119 -6.53 4.37 7.34
N ALA A 120 -7.71 3.84 7.66
CA ALA A 120 -8.74 4.57 8.40
C ALA A 120 -8.21 5.06 9.76
N MET A 121 -7.48 4.21 10.50
CA MET A 121 -6.85 4.60 11.77
C MET A 121 -5.82 5.73 11.58
N ARG A 122 -5.01 5.67 10.52
CA ARG A 122 -3.98 6.70 10.24
C ARG A 122 -4.56 8.07 9.94
N ILE A 123 -5.74 8.14 9.32
CA ILE A 123 -6.36 9.41 8.94
C ILE A 123 -7.46 9.85 9.92
N ALA A 124 -7.83 9.02 10.90
CA ALA A 124 -9.00 9.25 11.75
C ALA A 124 -9.00 10.61 12.48
N GLU A 125 -7.85 11.07 12.95
CA GLU A 125 -7.74 12.35 13.66
C GLU A 125 -7.78 13.57 12.72
N MET A 126 -7.42 13.37 11.45
CA MET A 126 -7.33 14.43 10.43
C MET A 126 -8.53 14.46 9.48
N ALA A 127 -9.34 13.41 9.46
CA ALA A 127 -10.46 13.29 8.54
C ALA A 127 -11.58 14.29 8.89
N THR A 128 -11.97 15.11 7.92
CA THR A 128 -13.01 16.13 8.05
C THR A 128 -14.20 15.91 7.11
N LYS A 129 -14.16 14.88 6.26
CA LYS A 129 -15.21 14.49 5.31
C LYS A 129 -15.52 13.01 5.47
#